data_AF-A0A2A2IUI7-F1
#
_entry.id   AF-A0A2A2IUI7-F1
#
_cell.length_a   1.000
_cell.length_b   1.000
_cell.length_c   1.000
_cell.angle_alpha   90.00
_cell.angle_beta   90.00
_cell.angle_gamma   90.00
#
_symmetry.space_group_name_H-M   'P 1'
#
loop_
_entity.id
_entity.type
_entity.pdbx_description
1 polymer ?
#
loop_
_entity_poly.entity_id
_entity_poly.type
_entity_poly.pdbx_seq_one_letter_code
_entity_poly.pdbx_strand_id
1 'polypeptide(L)'
;MSLRNFTVRARNLIGFGLLGLILLVVGLAALKQIDTLRENALEIRDVWMQGLDWMGQIKADRLSIRLQESLAMTMPDQIDTFSEEIRTLKADVDKYDGRYEATIISDDDRRLFDAYRQRSQTYERALQDVLASLRSGNPDLGSIGASQTSYREMIKALDEVVELNRKGALAAGEKAEASANQAEVVFIVLLVVGLLLTLITAWLLSRSITQPLEELKAVAARIAGGDLSQAVRCEGSDEITDVQHSLEQMQASLRDTLHAIQGSATQLAS
;
A
#
# COMPACT_ATOMS: atom_id res chain seq x y z
N MET A 1 29.47 -8.29 28.64
CA MET A 1 29.13 -7.33 29.71
C MET A 1 27.85 -7.81 30.36
N SER A 2 27.82 -7.95 31.69
CA SER A 2 26.64 -8.40 32.42
C SER A 2 25.54 -7.35 32.34
N LEU A 3 24.34 -7.72 31.89
CA LEU A 3 23.16 -6.83 31.87
C LEU A 3 22.76 -6.32 33.27
N ARG A 4 23.24 -6.98 34.33
CA ARG A 4 23.01 -6.62 35.75
C ARG A 4 23.75 -5.38 36.22
N ASN A 5 24.54 -4.74 35.35
CA ASN A 5 25.14 -3.43 35.64
C ASN A 5 24.15 -2.27 35.41
N PHE A 6 22.98 -2.54 34.82
CA PHE A 6 21.92 -1.57 34.62
C PHE A 6 20.74 -1.86 35.55
N THR A 7 20.09 -0.79 36.01
CA THR A 7 18.86 -0.89 36.78
C THR A 7 17.79 -1.68 36.02
N VAL A 8 16.95 -2.43 36.74
CA VAL A 8 15.80 -3.16 36.22
C VAL A 8 14.88 -2.20 35.45
N ARG A 9 14.69 -0.99 35.98
CA ARG A 9 13.90 0.06 35.30
C ARG A 9 14.49 0.42 33.94
N ALA A 10 15.80 0.64 33.84
CA ALA A 10 16.46 0.98 32.58
C ALA A 10 16.33 -0.16 31.56
N ARG A 11 16.55 -1.41 32.00
CA ARG A 11 16.40 -2.60 31.12
C ARG A 11 14.99 -2.75 30.58
N ASN A 12 13.98 -2.62 31.44
CA ASN A 12 12.58 -2.67 31.00
C ASN A 12 12.24 -1.54 30.03
N LEU A 13 12.69 -0.31 30.31
CA LEU A 13 12.43 0.84 29.45
C LEU A 13 13.09 0.69 28.07
N ILE A 14 14.31 0.15 28.01
CA ILE A 14 14.99 -0.17 26.75
C ILE A 14 14.24 -1.28 26.01
N GLY A 15 13.86 -2.36 26.70
CA GLY A 15 13.15 -3.49 26.09
C GLY A 15 11.81 -3.09 25.50
N PHE A 16 10.95 -2.45 26.29
CA PHE A 16 9.66 -1.94 25.81
C PHE A 16 9.82 -0.79 24.79
N GLY A 17 10.83 0.06 24.96
CA GLY A 17 11.15 1.12 24.00
C GLY A 17 11.55 0.57 22.63
N LEU A 18 12.36 -0.49 22.58
CA LEU A 18 12.71 -1.19 21.35
C LEU A 18 11.47 -1.82 20.69
N LEU A 19 10.61 -2.48 21.45
CA LEU A 19 9.36 -3.04 20.93
C LEU A 19 8.44 -1.96 20.36
N GLY A 20 8.27 -0.85 21.08
CA GLY A 20 7.49 0.29 20.62
C GLY A 20 8.07 0.93 19.36
N LEU A 21 9.40 1.04 19.28
CA LEU A 21 10.10 1.56 18.10
C LEU A 21 9.89 0.64 16.88
N ILE A 22 9.99 -0.67 17.06
CA ILE A 22 9.74 -1.65 16.00
C ILE A 22 8.31 -1.51 15.49
N LEU A 23 7.33 -1.46 16.40
CA LEU A 23 5.92 -1.30 16.03
C LEU A 23 5.66 0.02 15.28
N LEU A 24 6.30 1.10 15.71
CA LEU A 24 6.21 2.40 15.05
C LEU A 24 6.81 2.37 13.64
N VAL A 25 7.99 1.74 13.46
CA VAL A 25 8.63 1.58 12.15
C VAL A 25 7.75 0.74 11.21
N VAL A 26 7.21 -0.39 11.69
CA VAL A 26 6.30 -1.23 10.90
C VAL A 26 5.03 -0.47 10.54
N GLY A 27 4.44 0.26 11.49
CA GLY A 27 3.25 1.08 11.25
C GLY A 27 3.47 2.18 10.22
N LEU A 28 4.59 2.91 10.30
CA LEU A 28 4.95 3.94 9.33
C LEU A 28 5.23 3.35 7.94
N ALA A 29 5.94 2.23 7.86
CA ALA A 29 6.15 1.51 6.60
C ALA A 29 4.81 1.09 5.98
N ALA A 30 3.85 0.67 6.81
CA ALA A 30 2.52 0.29 6.34
C ALA A 30 1.71 1.45 5.78
N LEU A 31 1.69 2.59 6.47
CA LEU A 31 1.01 3.78 5.97
C LEU A 31 1.59 4.23 4.63
N LYS A 32 2.92 4.29 4.50
CA LYS A 32 3.59 4.63 3.25
C LYS A 32 3.25 3.66 2.12
N GLN A 33 3.13 2.37 2.42
CA GLN A 33 2.77 1.37 1.42
C GLN A 33 1.32 1.52 0.95
N ILE A 34 0.39 1.80 1.88
CA ILE A 34 -1.01 2.04 1.55
C ILE A 34 -1.15 3.26 0.62
N ASP A 35 -0.37 4.31 0.86
CA ASP A 35 -0.37 5.50 -0.01
C ASP A 35 0.16 5.17 -1.41
N THR A 36 1.27 4.43 -1.52
CA THR A 36 1.78 3.96 -2.82
C THR A 36 0.75 3.11 -3.57
N LEU A 37 0.08 2.19 -2.86
CA LEU A 37 -0.95 1.34 -3.45
C LEU A 37 -2.17 2.16 -3.91
N ARG A 38 -2.54 3.19 -3.15
CA ARG A 38 -3.61 4.12 -3.52
C ARG A 38 -3.23 4.90 -4.77
N GLU A 39 -2.02 5.46 -4.85
CA GLU A 39 -1.55 6.20 -6.03
C GLU A 39 -1.58 5.33 -7.29
N ASN A 40 -1.04 4.10 -7.22
CA ASN A 40 -1.09 3.16 -8.35
C ASN A 40 -2.53 2.82 -8.76
N ALA A 41 -3.44 2.64 -7.79
CA ALA A 41 -4.85 2.37 -8.07
C ALA A 41 -5.56 3.58 -8.71
N LEU A 42 -5.23 4.80 -8.27
CA LEU A 42 -5.74 6.04 -8.86
C LEU A 42 -5.22 6.24 -10.28
N GLU A 43 -3.96 5.93 -10.56
CA GLU A 43 -3.40 5.98 -11.91
C GLU A 43 -4.14 5.01 -12.85
N ILE A 44 -4.34 3.75 -12.43
CA ILE A 44 -5.12 2.75 -13.19
C ILE A 44 -6.55 3.24 -13.43
N ARG A 45 -7.20 3.82 -12.42
CA ARG A 45 -8.60 4.25 -12.51
C ARG A 45 -8.79 5.51 -13.35
N ASP A 46 -8.08 6.58 -13.01
CA ASP A 46 -8.35 7.94 -13.47
C ASP A 46 -7.64 8.25 -14.79
N VAL A 47 -6.52 7.58 -15.09
CA VAL A 47 -5.79 7.76 -16.36
C VAL A 47 -6.23 6.67 -17.34
N TRP A 48 -5.96 5.41 -16.99
CA TRP A 48 -6.04 4.32 -17.96
C TRP A 48 -7.46 3.81 -18.20
N MET A 49 -8.20 3.45 -17.15
CA MET A 49 -9.57 2.93 -17.30
C MET A 49 -10.54 3.99 -17.81
N GLN A 50 -10.46 5.21 -17.29
CA GLN A 50 -11.33 6.30 -17.72
C GLN A 50 -11.05 6.71 -19.17
N GLY A 51 -9.78 6.77 -19.59
CA GLY A 51 -9.41 6.97 -21.00
C GLY A 51 -10.02 5.90 -21.91
N LEU A 52 -9.85 4.62 -21.56
CA LEU A 52 -10.43 3.50 -22.31
C LEU A 52 -11.97 3.53 -22.38
N ASP A 53 -12.65 3.96 -21.30
CA ASP A 53 -14.11 4.15 -21.30
C ASP A 53 -14.54 5.23 -22.30
N TRP A 54 -13.92 6.41 -22.26
CA TRP A 54 -14.21 7.49 -23.21
C TRP A 54 -13.95 7.07 -24.65
N MET A 55 -12.85 6.35 -24.92
CA MET A 55 -12.57 5.81 -26.24
C MET A 55 -13.61 4.76 -26.69
N GLY A 56 -14.12 3.96 -25.75
CA GLY A 56 -15.23 3.04 -25.98
C GLY A 56 -16.52 3.77 -26.37
N GLN A 57 -16.87 4.84 -25.66
CA GLN A 57 -18.02 5.70 -25.98
C GLN A 57 -17.85 6.35 -27.36
N ILE A 58 -16.68 6.92 -27.66
CA ILE A 58 -16.38 7.51 -28.97
C ILE A 58 -16.58 6.46 -30.08
N LYS A 59 -16.06 5.24 -29.90
CA LYS A 59 -16.20 4.18 -30.90
C LYS A 59 -17.66 3.77 -31.10
N ALA A 60 -18.45 3.72 -30.03
CA ALA A 60 -19.89 3.44 -30.09
C ALA A 60 -20.67 4.56 -30.80
N ASP A 61 -20.40 5.81 -30.47
CA ASP A 61 -21.05 6.97 -31.09
C ASP A 61 -20.68 7.10 -32.57
N ARG A 62 -19.42 6.86 -32.94
CA ARG A 62 -18.97 6.85 -34.34
C ARG A 62 -19.64 5.72 -35.14
N LEU A 63 -19.84 4.55 -34.54
CA LEU A 63 -20.59 3.46 -35.16
C LEU A 63 -22.08 3.85 -35.34
N SER A 64 -22.68 4.48 -34.34
CA SER A 64 -24.05 4.99 -34.40
C SER A 64 -24.20 6.06 -35.49
N ILE A 65 -23.26 7.00 -35.60
CA ILE A 65 -23.24 8.00 -36.69
C ILE A 65 -23.20 7.28 -38.05
N ARG A 66 -22.36 6.25 -38.20
CA ARG A 66 -22.26 5.49 -39.44
C ARG A 66 -23.55 4.72 -39.77
N LEU A 67 -24.25 4.23 -38.75
CA LEU A 67 -25.56 3.61 -38.91
C LEU A 67 -26.60 4.64 -39.39
N GLN A 68 -26.65 5.83 -38.77
CA GLN A 68 -27.57 6.90 -39.16
C GLN A 68 -27.29 7.41 -40.57
N GLU A 69 -26.01 7.54 -40.95
CA GLU A 69 -25.60 7.84 -42.32
C GLU A 69 -26.18 6.82 -43.32
N SER A 70 -26.10 5.52 -43.00
CA SER A 70 -26.65 4.45 -43.83
C SER A 70 -28.19 4.44 -43.87
N LEU A 71 -28.85 4.76 -42.77
CA LEU A 71 -30.32 4.86 -42.71
C LEU A 71 -30.82 6.04 -43.52
N ALA A 72 -30.13 7.19 -43.48
CA ALA A 72 -30.46 8.36 -44.30
C ALA A 72 -30.37 8.08 -45.81
N MET A 73 -29.48 7.17 -46.24
CA MET A 73 -29.42 6.71 -47.64
C MET A 73 -30.64 5.85 -48.03
N THR A 74 -31.25 5.15 -47.08
CA THR A 74 -32.36 4.21 -47.32
C THR A 74 -33.73 4.86 -47.10
N MET A 75 -33.79 5.88 -46.25
CA MET A 75 -35.00 6.62 -45.87
C MET A 75 -34.75 8.14 -46.02
N PRO A 76 -34.61 8.63 -47.28
CA PRO A 76 -34.22 10.02 -47.55
C PRO A 76 -35.27 11.04 -47.13
N ASP A 77 -36.54 10.65 -46.98
CA ASP A 77 -37.63 11.47 -46.45
C ASP A 77 -37.44 11.86 -44.98
N GLN A 78 -36.62 11.12 -44.24
CA GLN A 78 -36.31 11.35 -42.83
C GLN A 78 -34.89 11.93 -42.60
N ILE A 79 -34.25 12.44 -43.65
CA ILE A 79 -32.86 12.91 -43.59
C ILE A 79 -32.59 13.96 -42.51
N ASP A 80 -33.54 14.85 -42.25
CA ASP A 80 -33.36 15.88 -41.23
C ASP A 80 -33.39 15.29 -39.82
N THR A 81 -34.24 14.28 -39.56
CA THR A 81 -34.23 13.52 -38.30
C THR A 81 -32.89 12.85 -38.07
N PHE A 82 -32.38 12.10 -39.05
CA PHE A 82 -31.08 11.44 -38.93
C PHE A 82 -29.92 12.43 -38.81
N SER A 83 -30.02 13.59 -39.47
CA SER A 83 -29.02 14.65 -39.36
C SER A 83 -28.96 15.26 -37.96
N GLU A 84 -30.09 15.43 -37.29
CA GLU A 84 -30.14 15.90 -35.90
C GLU A 84 -29.57 14.86 -34.93
N GLU A 85 -29.87 13.57 -35.14
CA GLU A 85 -29.28 12.48 -34.36
C GLU A 85 -27.76 12.42 -34.54
N ILE A 86 -27.27 12.51 -35.79
CA ILE A 86 -25.83 12.61 -36.09
C ILE A 86 -25.20 13.81 -35.40
N ARG A 87 -25.87 14.98 -35.39
CA ARG A 87 -25.34 16.18 -34.70
C ARG A 87 -25.21 15.96 -33.20
N THR A 88 -26.20 15.30 -32.59
CA THR A 88 -26.19 14.97 -31.16
C THR A 88 -25.04 14.02 -30.82
N LEU A 89 -24.91 12.91 -31.56
CA LEU A 89 -23.82 11.96 -31.39
C LEU A 89 -22.44 12.61 -31.61
N LYS A 90 -22.32 13.51 -32.59
CA LYS A 90 -21.08 14.25 -32.83
C LYS A 90 -20.70 15.12 -31.64
N ALA A 91 -21.68 15.78 -31.00
CA ALA A 91 -21.43 16.61 -29.83
C ALA A 91 -20.91 15.77 -28.65
N ASP A 92 -21.44 14.56 -28.46
CA ASP A 92 -20.92 13.62 -27.46
C ASP A 92 -19.50 13.15 -27.80
N VAL A 93 -19.21 12.85 -29.07
CA VAL A 93 -17.84 12.54 -29.49
C VAL A 93 -16.88 13.69 -29.20
N ASP A 94 -17.23 14.93 -29.57
CA ASP A 94 -16.36 16.09 -29.33
C ASP A 94 -16.12 16.32 -27.83
N LYS A 95 -17.14 16.06 -27.00
CA LYS A 95 -17.03 16.10 -25.53
C LYS A 95 -16.07 15.04 -24.99
N TYR A 96 -16.17 13.80 -25.45
CA TYR A 96 -15.27 12.72 -25.00
C TYR A 96 -13.85 12.89 -25.54
N ASP A 97 -13.70 13.33 -26.80
CA ASP A 97 -12.40 13.71 -27.38
C ASP A 97 -11.72 14.77 -26.51
N GLY A 98 -12.43 15.83 -26.12
CA GLY A 98 -11.87 16.90 -25.28
C GLY A 98 -11.51 16.44 -23.86
N ARG A 99 -12.28 15.50 -23.28
CA ARG A 99 -11.95 14.89 -21.98
C ARG A 99 -10.68 14.06 -22.07
N TYR A 100 -10.58 13.21 -23.09
CA TYR A 100 -9.42 12.39 -23.34
C TYR A 100 -8.18 13.23 -23.63
N GLU A 101 -8.32 14.28 -24.43
CA GLU A 101 -7.20 15.17 -24.77
C GLU A 101 -6.55 15.82 -23.54
N ALA A 102 -7.36 16.13 -22.52
CA ALA A 102 -6.89 16.70 -21.25
C ALA A 102 -6.10 15.70 -20.39
N THR A 103 -6.18 14.39 -20.67
CA THR A 103 -5.45 13.34 -19.95
C THR A 103 -4.16 12.91 -20.64
N ILE A 104 -3.86 13.44 -21.84
CA ILE A 104 -2.66 13.07 -22.60
C ILE A 104 -1.40 13.63 -21.92
N ILE A 105 -0.52 12.74 -21.47
CA ILE A 105 0.74 13.10 -20.80
C ILE A 105 1.97 12.69 -21.64
N SER A 106 1.83 11.72 -22.56
CA SER A 106 2.95 11.20 -23.35
C SER A 106 2.97 11.72 -24.78
N ASP A 107 4.18 11.91 -25.33
CA ASP A 107 4.38 12.37 -26.70
C ASP A 107 3.82 11.37 -27.75
N ASP A 108 3.91 10.07 -27.47
CA ASP A 108 3.36 9.03 -28.33
C ASP A 108 1.84 9.08 -28.40
N ASP A 109 1.19 9.26 -27.24
CA ASP A 109 -0.26 9.39 -27.16
C ASP A 109 -0.73 10.67 -27.87
N ARG A 110 -0.06 11.80 -27.61
CA ARG A 110 -0.32 13.07 -28.32
C ARG A 110 -0.26 12.89 -29.83
N ARG A 111 0.81 12.26 -30.34
CA ARG A 111 1.01 12.04 -31.77
C ARG A 111 -0.10 11.18 -32.38
N LEU A 112 -0.50 10.09 -31.71
CA LEU A 112 -1.56 9.20 -32.21
C LEU A 112 -2.93 9.89 -32.15
N PHE A 113 -3.22 10.61 -31.07
CA PHE A 113 -4.47 11.34 -30.91
C PHE A 113 -4.63 12.44 -31.95
N ASP A 114 -3.58 13.21 -32.22
CA ASP A 114 -3.61 14.25 -33.27
C ASP A 114 -3.87 13.65 -34.65
N ALA A 115 -3.25 12.49 -34.96
CA ALA A 115 -3.49 11.76 -36.20
C ALA A 115 -4.95 11.26 -36.30
N TYR A 116 -5.52 10.74 -35.21
CA TYR A 116 -6.94 10.41 -35.12
C TYR A 116 -7.82 11.64 -35.35
N ARG A 117 -7.54 12.78 -34.69
CA ARG A 117 -8.35 13.99 -34.79
C ARG A 117 -8.33 14.58 -36.20
N GLN A 118 -7.21 14.50 -36.90
CA GLN A 118 -7.10 14.90 -38.31
C GLN A 118 -7.96 14.01 -39.22
N ARG A 119 -7.94 12.68 -39.02
CA ARG A 119 -8.76 11.73 -39.78
C ARG A 119 -10.25 11.88 -39.46
N SER A 120 -10.56 12.16 -38.21
CA SER A 120 -11.90 12.49 -37.72
C SER A 120 -12.47 13.73 -38.42
N GLN A 121 -11.71 14.82 -38.53
CA GLN A 121 -12.14 16.00 -39.31
C GLN A 121 -12.35 15.68 -40.80
N THR A 122 -11.53 14.79 -41.37
CA THR A 122 -11.68 14.37 -42.77
C THR A 122 -12.97 13.58 -42.97
N TYR A 123 -13.29 12.66 -42.06
CA TYR A 123 -14.55 11.94 -42.06
C TYR A 123 -15.75 12.88 -41.86
N GLU A 124 -15.67 13.84 -40.94
CA GLU A 124 -16.75 14.80 -40.67
C GLU A 124 -17.10 15.64 -41.92
N ARG A 125 -16.11 16.06 -42.71
CA ARG A 125 -16.36 16.75 -43.99
C ARG A 125 -17.03 15.83 -45.02
N ALA A 126 -16.51 14.61 -45.19
CA ALA A 126 -17.08 13.65 -46.13
C ALA A 126 -18.52 13.26 -45.75
N LEU A 127 -18.82 13.14 -44.46
CA LEU A 127 -20.18 12.91 -43.95
C LEU A 127 -21.11 14.08 -44.26
N GLN A 128 -20.64 15.33 -44.14
CA GLN A 128 -21.43 16.51 -44.52
C GLN A 128 -21.75 16.52 -46.02
N ASP A 129 -20.78 16.17 -46.87
CA ASP A 129 -20.98 16.07 -48.32
C ASP A 129 -22.04 15.01 -48.67
N VAL A 130 -22.02 13.85 -47.99
CA VAL A 130 -23.04 12.81 -48.14
C VAL A 130 -24.42 13.35 -47.75
N LEU A 131 -24.57 13.94 -46.56
CA LEU A 131 -25.86 14.47 -46.10
C LEU A 131 -26.39 15.58 -47.01
N ALA A 132 -25.51 16.45 -47.53
CA ALA A 132 -25.89 17.49 -48.49
C ALA A 132 -26.37 16.89 -49.82
N SER A 133 -25.67 15.88 -50.35
CA SER A 133 -26.06 15.20 -51.59
C SER A 133 -27.44 14.54 -51.46
N LEU A 134 -27.69 13.85 -50.35
CA LEU A 134 -28.96 13.20 -50.06
C LEU A 134 -30.10 14.22 -49.92
N ARG A 135 -29.88 15.35 -49.24
CA ARG A 135 -30.87 16.44 -49.12
C ARG A 135 -31.24 17.05 -50.47
N SER A 136 -30.28 17.13 -51.39
CA SER A 136 -30.52 17.66 -52.74
C SER A 136 -31.33 16.72 -53.64
N GLY A 137 -31.66 15.51 -53.16
CA GLY A 137 -32.35 14.48 -53.93
C GLY A 137 -31.47 13.79 -54.98
N ASN A 138 -30.16 14.11 -55.02
CA ASN A 138 -29.18 13.54 -55.95
C ASN A 138 -28.02 12.91 -55.17
N PRO A 139 -28.15 11.66 -54.69
CA PRO A 139 -27.07 10.97 -53.97
C PRO A 139 -25.80 10.89 -54.82
N ASP A 140 -24.67 11.36 -54.29
CA ASP A 140 -23.37 11.28 -54.96
C ASP A 140 -22.57 10.06 -54.47
N LEU A 141 -22.42 9.04 -55.34
CA LEU A 141 -21.65 7.84 -55.04
C LEU A 141 -20.18 8.13 -54.70
N GLY A 142 -19.61 9.23 -55.23
CA GLY A 142 -18.25 9.67 -54.91
C GLY A 142 -18.12 10.05 -53.44
N SER A 143 -18.99 10.95 -52.97
CA SER A 143 -19.07 11.35 -51.55
C SER A 143 -19.29 10.16 -50.61
N ILE A 144 -20.15 9.21 -50.98
CA ILE A 144 -20.44 8.01 -50.18
C ILE A 144 -19.18 7.13 -50.05
N GLY A 145 -18.47 6.91 -51.15
CA GLY A 145 -17.20 6.15 -51.15
C GLY A 145 -16.09 6.84 -50.35
N ALA A 146 -16.01 8.17 -50.44
CA ALA A 146 -15.07 9.00 -49.68
C ALA A 146 -15.39 8.95 -48.17
N SER A 147 -16.67 9.06 -47.79
CA SER A 147 -17.14 8.91 -46.40
C SER A 147 -16.81 7.53 -45.84
N GLN A 148 -17.07 6.46 -46.60
CA GLN A 148 -16.74 5.10 -46.16
C GLN A 148 -15.23 4.90 -45.96
N THR A 149 -14.41 5.43 -46.87
CA THR A 149 -12.96 5.31 -46.77
C THR A 149 -12.41 6.10 -45.60
N SER A 150 -12.83 7.35 -45.44
CA SER A 150 -12.43 8.21 -44.32
C SER A 150 -12.89 7.66 -42.96
N TYR A 151 -14.07 7.06 -42.86
CA TYR A 151 -14.53 6.35 -41.67
C TYR A 151 -13.58 5.21 -41.27
N ARG A 152 -13.22 4.33 -42.22
CA ARG A 152 -12.29 3.22 -41.94
C ARG A 152 -10.93 3.73 -41.47
N GLU A 153 -10.40 4.75 -42.13
CA GLU A 153 -9.11 5.34 -41.78
C GLU A 153 -9.14 6.04 -40.42
N MET A 154 -10.25 6.68 -40.05
CA MET A 154 -10.47 7.29 -38.73
C MET A 154 -10.55 6.22 -37.63
N ILE A 155 -11.36 5.18 -37.80
CA ILE A 155 -11.48 4.10 -36.80
C ILE A 155 -10.17 3.36 -36.62
N LYS A 156 -9.41 3.12 -37.69
CA LYS A 156 -8.07 2.52 -37.60
C LYS A 156 -7.12 3.36 -36.73
N ALA A 157 -7.11 4.68 -36.91
CA ALA A 157 -6.30 5.56 -36.08
C ALA A 157 -6.78 5.63 -34.63
N LEU A 158 -8.10 5.60 -34.41
CA LEU A 158 -8.67 5.50 -33.06
C LEU A 158 -8.23 4.20 -32.37
N ASP A 159 -8.22 3.07 -33.09
CA ASP A 159 -7.76 1.78 -32.56
C ASP A 159 -6.28 1.80 -32.17
N GLU A 160 -5.43 2.56 -32.87
CA GLU A 160 -4.02 2.75 -32.47
C GLU A 160 -3.90 3.47 -31.12
N VAL A 161 -4.73 4.49 -30.88
CA VAL A 161 -4.79 5.19 -29.59
C VAL A 161 -5.32 4.25 -28.49
N VAL A 162 -6.33 3.43 -28.79
CA VAL A 162 -6.91 2.47 -27.82
C VAL A 162 -5.87 1.44 -27.42
N GLU A 163 -5.12 0.92 -28.39
CA GLU A 163 -4.11 -0.10 -28.14
C GLU A 163 -2.93 0.44 -27.32
N LEU A 164 -2.53 1.70 -27.55
CA LEU A 164 -1.52 2.36 -26.70
C LEU A 164 -1.99 2.43 -25.24
N ASN A 165 -3.23 2.88 -25.01
CA ASN A 165 -3.79 3.00 -23.66
C ASN A 165 -3.98 1.64 -23.00
N ARG A 166 -4.41 0.62 -23.75
CA ARG A 166 -4.53 -0.75 -23.26
C ARG A 166 -3.16 -1.29 -22.81
N LYS A 167 -2.10 -1.05 -23.58
CA LYS A 167 -0.73 -1.43 -23.18
C LYS A 167 -0.25 -0.66 -21.96
N GLY A 168 -0.52 0.64 -21.89
CA GLY A 168 -0.22 1.47 -20.72
C GLY A 168 -0.93 0.97 -19.46
N ALA A 169 -2.23 0.66 -19.56
CA ALA A 169 -3.03 0.10 -18.48
C ALA A 169 -2.46 -1.24 -17.96
N LEU A 170 -2.08 -2.14 -18.87
CA LEU A 170 -1.49 -3.43 -18.51
C LEU A 170 -0.13 -3.24 -17.81
N ALA A 171 0.73 -2.39 -18.37
CA ALA A 171 2.04 -2.10 -17.77
C ALA A 171 1.92 -1.43 -16.39
N ALA A 172 0.95 -0.53 -16.21
CA ALA A 172 0.65 0.06 -14.91
C ALA A 172 0.14 -0.99 -13.91
N GLY A 173 -0.69 -1.93 -14.36
CA GLY A 173 -1.14 -3.08 -13.56
C GLY A 173 0.02 -3.97 -13.11
N GLU A 174 0.90 -4.37 -14.03
CA GLU A 174 2.08 -5.20 -13.72
C GLU A 174 3.03 -4.49 -12.75
N LYS A 175 3.23 -3.17 -12.91
CA LYS A 175 4.04 -2.35 -11.99
C LYS A 175 3.41 -2.28 -10.60
N ALA A 176 2.08 -2.13 -10.51
CA ALA A 176 1.36 -2.11 -9.25
C ALA A 176 1.47 -3.46 -8.52
N GLU A 177 1.35 -4.57 -9.25
CA GLU A 177 1.53 -5.93 -8.71
C GLU A 177 2.96 -6.15 -8.20
N ALA A 178 3.96 -5.78 -8.99
CA ALA A 178 5.37 -5.87 -8.57
C ALA A 178 5.64 -5.03 -7.32
N SER A 179 5.07 -3.82 -7.24
CA SER A 179 5.18 -2.97 -6.05
C SER A 179 4.50 -3.57 -4.82
N ALA A 180 3.37 -4.25 -4.98
CA ALA A 180 2.68 -4.94 -3.89
C ALA A 180 3.49 -6.14 -3.39
N ASN A 181 4.00 -6.97 -4.31
CA ASN A 181 4.85 -8.13 -3.98
C ASN A 181 6.12 -7.70 -3.24
N GLN A 182 6.78 -6.64 -3.71
CA GLN A 182 7.97 -6.09 -3.04
C GLN A 182 7.65 -5.63 -1.61
N ALA A 183 6.49 -5.02 -1.42
CA ALA A 183 6.08 -4.57 -0.10
C ALA A 183 5.76 -5.73 0.84
N GLU A 184 5.08 -6.76 0.34
CA GLU A 184 4.80 -7.98 1.10
C GLU A 184 6.10 -8.61 1.62
N VAL A 185 7.13 -8.71 0.77
CA VAL A 185 8.46 -9.20 1.18
C VAL A 185 9.07 -8.34 2.27
N VAL A 186 9.03 -7.00 2.13
CA VAL A 186 9.55 -6.07 3.14
C VAL A 186 8.81 -6.24 4.48
N PHE A 187 7.49 -6.38 4.45
CA PHE A 187 6.68 -6.62 5.64
C PHE A 187 7.00 -7.94 6.33
N ILE A 188 7.12 -9.03 5.56
CA ILE A 188 7.49 -10.35 6.09
C ILE A 188 8.86 -10.25 6.79
N VAL A 189 9.84 -9.60 6.16
CA VAL A 189 11.16 -9.39 6.77
C VAL A 189 11.07 -8.58 8.05
N LEU A 190 10.32 -7.48 8.06
CA LEU A 190 10.13 -6.65 9.27
C LEU A 190 9.44 -7.42 10.39
N LEU A 191 8.44 -8.25 10.08
CA LEU A 191 7.75 -9.09 11.05
C LEU A 191 8.67 -10.16 11.65
N VAL A 192 9.44 -10.86 10.81
CA VAL A 192 10.39 -11.88 11.28
C VAL A 192 11.47 -11.25 12.15
N VAL A 193 12.06 -10.14 11.72
CA VAL A 193 13.07 -9.41 12.51
C VAL A 193 12.48 -8.91 13.82
N GLY A 194 11.28 -8.31 13.79
CA GLY A 194 10.58 -7.84 14.98
C GLY A 194 10.29 -8.97 15.98
N LEU A 195 9.85 -10.13 15.49
CA LEU A 195 9.61 -11.31 16.32
C LEU A 195 10.91 -11.83 16.95
N LEU A 196 11.98 -11.95 16.17
CA LEU A 196 13.28 -12.39 16.69
C LEU A 196 13.82 -11.43 17.77
N LEU A 197 13.75 -10.11 17.53
CA LEU A 197 14.14 -9.10 18.51
C LEU A 197 13.29 -9.16 19.77
N THR A 198 11.98 -9.42 19.63
CA THR A 198 11.07 -9.61 20.77
C THR A 198 11.46 -10.83 21.60
N LEU A 199 11.71 -11.97 20.96
CA LEU A 199 12.14 -13.20 21.64
C LEU A 199 13.50 -13.05 22.32
N ILE A 200 14.46 -12.41 21.66
CA ILE A 200 15.79 -12.11 22.25
C ILE A 200 15.62 -11.21 23.46
N THR A 201 14.85 -10.13 23.35
CA THR A 201 14.61 -9.20 24.46
C THR A 201 13.92 -9.89 25.62
N ALA A 202 12.87 -10.66 25.37
CA ALA A 202 12.16 -11.45 26.37
C ALA A 202 13.10 -12.44 27.09
N TRP A 203 13.95 -13.14 26.34
CA TRP A 203 14.93 -14.07 26.89
C TRP A 203 15.99 -13.37 27.76
N LEU A 204 16.54 -12.24 27.30
CA LEU A 204 17.50 -11.44 28.06
C LEU A 204 16.91 -10.86 29.35
N LEU A 205 15.67 -10.36 29.30
CA LEU A 205 14.96 -9.88 30.50
C LEU A 205 14.66 -11.03 31.45
N SER A 206 14.16 -12.17 30.97
CA SER A 206 13.87 -13.34 31.79
C SER A 206 15.13 -13.84 32.52
N ARG A 207 16.26 -13.97 31.80
CA ARG A 207 17.53 -14.37 32.41
C ARG A 207 18.09 -13.36 33.40
N SER A 208 17.88 -12.06 33.16
CA SER A 208 18.49 -11.00 33.97
C SER A 208 17.60 -10.52 35.14
N ILE A 209 16.32 -10.88 35.15
CA ILE A 209 15.34 -10.48 36.18
C ILE A 209 14.75 -11.72 36.85
N THR A 210 14.09 -12.60 36.09
CA THR A 210 13.35 -13.75 36.65
C THR A 210 14.27 -14.72 37.37
N GLN A 211 15.41 -15.09 36.77
CA GLN A 211 16.34 -16.06 37.37
C GLN A 211 16.95 -15.55 38.70
N PRO A 212 17.49 -14.32 38.81
CA PRO A 212 17.96 -13.78 40.10
C PRO A 212 16.86 -13.64 41.16
N LEU A 213 15.61 -13.37 40.76
CA LEU A 213 14.48 -13.33 41.70
C LEU A 213 14.14 -14.72 42.26
N GLU A 214 14.26 -15.78 41.45
CA GLU A 214 14.13 -17.16 41.93
C GLU A 214 15.23 -17.53 42.92
N GLU A 215 16.47 -17.10 42.67
CA GLU A 215 17.59 -17.28 43.61
C GLU A 215 17.34 -16.55 44.94
N LEU A 216 16.89 -15.30 44.90
CA LEU A 216 16.50 -14.54 46.09
C LEU A 216 15.39 -15.24 46.90
N LYS A 217 14.38 -15.77 46.21
CA LYS A 217 13.30 -16.54 46.84
C LYS A 217 13.84 -17.78 47.55
N ALA A 218 14.78 -18.51 46.93
CA ALA A 218 15.41 -19.67 47.54
C ALA A 218 16.25 -19.30 48.78
N VAL A 219 17.01 -18.21 48.71
CA VAL A 219 17.78 -17.70 49.87
C VAL A 219 16.86 -17.35 51.03
N ALA A 220 15.81 -16.58 50.77
CA ALA A 220 14.84 -16.18 51.79
C ALA A 220 14.15 -17.40 52.44
N ALA A 221 13.79 -18.41 51.66
CA ALA A 221 13.21 -19.64 52.17
C ALA A 221 14.16 -20.42 53.09
N ARG A 222 15.47 -20.46 52.78
CA ARG A 222 16.47 -21.10 53.66
C ARG A 222 16.63 -20.36 54.99
N ILE A 223 16.73 -19.02 54.94
CA ILE A 223 16.83 -18.19 56.14
C ILE A 223 15.59 -18.39 57.03
N ALA A 224 14.40 -18.38 56.44
CA ALA A 224 13.14 -18.64 57.15
C ALA A 224 13.08 -20.06 57.76
N GLY A 225 13.73 -21.04 57.12
CA GLY A 225 13.89 -22.40 57.63
C GLY A 225 14.98 -22.55 58.72
N GLY A 226 15.67 -21.47 59.08
CA GLY A 226 16.74 -21.48 60.09
C GLY A 226 18.12 -21.90 59.57
N ASP A 227 18.27 -22.16 58.27
CA ASP A 227 19.58 -22.46 57.67
C ASP A 227 20.32 -21.15 57.33
N LEU A 228 21.19 -20.73 58.25
CA LEU A 228 22.05 -19.56 58.10
C LEU A 228 23.48 -19.93 57.67
N SER A 229 23.75 -21.17 57.26
CA SER A 229 25.12 -21.63 56.99
C SER A 229 25.68 -21.19 55.64
N GLN A 230 24.82 -21.00 54.64
CA GLN A 230 25.22 -20.66 53.27
C GLN A 230 25.31 -19.14 53.07
N ALA A 231 26.39 -18.67 52.47
CA ALA A 231 26.55 -17.26 52.12
C ALA A 231 25.51 -16.79 51.08
N VAL A 232 25.03 -15.56 51.23
CA VAL A 232 24.21 -14.90 50.21
C VAL A 232 25.14 -14.38 49.11
N ARG A 233 24.93 -14.83 47.87
CA ARG A 233 25.75 -14.39 46.74
C ARG A 233 25.18 -13.10 46.15
N CYS A 234 25.87 -12.00 46.39
CA CYS A 234 25.54 -10.68 45.83
C CYS A 234 26.33 -10.46 44.53
N GLU A 235 25.65 -10.27 43.41
CA GLU A 235 26.31 -10.10 42.10
C GLU A 235 25.58 -9.04 41.25
N GLY A 236 26.28 -8.04 40.72
CA GLY A 236 25.65 -6.96 39.93
C GLY A 236 25.63 -5.62 40.65
N SER A 237 24.82 -4.69 40.13
CA SER A 237 24.66 -3.34 40.68
C SER A 237 23.26 -2.78 40.41
N ASP A 238 22.26 -3.66 40.40
CA ASP A 238 20.86 -3.35 40.12
C ASP A 238 19.99 -3.48 41.39
N GLU A 239 18.72 -3.12 41.29
CA GLU A 239 17.77 -3.17 42.41
C GLU A 239 17.60 -4.59 42.98
N ILE A 240 17.89 -5.64 42.21
CA ILE A 240 17.90 -7.02 42.70
C ILE A 240 19.11 -7.25 43.61
N THR A 241 20.27 -6.70 43.23
CA THR A 241 21.50 -6.77 44.02
C THR A 241 21.33 -6.04 45.37
N ASP A 242 20.62 -4.92 45.39
CA ASP A 242 20.29 -4.21 46.64
C ASP A 242 19.47 -5.10 47.60
N VAL A 243 18.55 -5.91 47.06
CA VAL A 243 17.79 -6.90 47.84
C VAL A 243 18.69 -8.05 48.30
N GLN A 244 19.65 -8.50 47.47
CA GLN A 244 20.63 -9.52 47.87
C GLN A 244 21.44 -9.05 49.08
N HIS A 245 21.96 -7.82 49.06
CA HIS A 245 22.68 -7.23 50.20
C HIS A 245 21.80 -7.09 51.44
N SER A 246 20.53 -6.73 51.27
CA SER A 246 19.59 -6.66 52.40
C SER A 246 19.36 -8.03 53.06
N LEU A 247 19.24 -9.10 52.26
CA LEU A 247 19.14 -10.48 52.78
C LEU A 247 20.44 -10.94 53.47
N GLU A 248 21.59 -10.57 52.92
CA GLU A 248 22.91 -10.84 53.52
C GLU A 248 23.01 -10.22 54.93
N GLN A 249 22.66 -8.94 55.06
CA GLN A 249 22.67 -8.22 56.34
C GLN A 249 21.66 -8.81 57.34
N MET A 250 20.48 -9.21 56.89
CA MET A 250 19.49 -9.89 57.71
C MET A 250 20.02 -11.25 58.21
N GLN A 251 20.65 -12.05 57.35
CA GLN A 251 21.25 -13.32 57.73
C GLN A 251 22.34 -13.15 58.78
N ALA A 252 23.24 -12.17 58.60
CA ALA A 252 24.30 -11.87 59.56
C ALA A 252 23.71 -11.48 60.93
N SER A 253 22.71 -10.60 60.94
CA SER A 253 22.06 -10.13 62.17
C SER A 253 21.36 -11.28 62.92
N LEU A 254 20.73 -12.22 62.20
CA LEU A 254 20.12 -13.43 62.78
C LEU A 254 21.17 -14.38 63.36
N ARG A 255 22.34 -14.49 62.71
CA ARG A 255 23.45 -15.33 63.20
C ARG A 255 24.05 -14.75 64.48
N ASP A 256 24.25 -13.44 64.54
CA ASP A 256 24.79 -12.75 65.71
C ASP A 256 23.83 -12.82 66.91
N THR A 257 22.54 -12.66 66.68
CA THR A 257 21.53 -12.81 67.74
C THR A 257 21.46 -14.24 68.27
N LEU A 258 21.54 -15.27 67.41
CA LEU A 258 21.63 -16.66 67.86
C LEU A 258 22.91 -16.94 68.66
N HIS A 259 24.05 -16.41 68.23
CA HIS A 259 25.32 -16.52 68.97
C HIS A 259 25.25 -15.83 70.34
N ALA A 260 24.63 -14.65 70.43
CA ALA A 260 24.44 -13.94 71.70
C ALA A 260 23.52 -14.70 72.67
N ILE A 261 22.46 -15.33 72.16
CA ILE A 261 21.55 -16.17 72.95
C ILE A 261 22.29 -17.42 73.46
N GLN A 262 23.06 -18.09 72.60
CA GLN A 262 23.86 -19.25 72.99
C GLN A 262 24.88 -18.89 74.06
N GLY A 263 25.62 -17.79 73.89
CA GLY A 263 26.59 -17.30 74.87
C GLY A 263 25.95 -17.02 76.24
N SER A 264 24.79 -16.36 76.24
CA SER A 264 24.02 -16.09 77.46
C SER A 264 23.53 -17.37 78.15
N ALA A 265 23.11 -18.39 77.37
CA ALA A 265 22.67 -19.67 77.92
C ALA A 265 23.82 -20.45 78.58
N THR A 266 25.02 -20.46 77.98
CA THR A 266 26.21 -21.06 78.61
C THR A 266 26.60 -20.35 79.91
N GLN A 267 26.46 -19.03 79.97
CA GLN A 267 26.83 -18.24 81.14
C GLN A 267 25.87 -18.44 82.32
N LEU A 268 24.59 -18.76 82.04
CA LEU A 268 23.59 -19.14 83.05
C LEU A 268 23.71 -20.60 83.52
N ALA A 269 24.31 -21.47 82.72
CA ALA A 269 24.53 -22.88 83.06
C ALA A 269 25.84 -23.14 83.83
N SER A 270 26.65 -22.10 84.01
CA SER A 270 27.92 -22.10 84.76
C SER A 270 27.71 -21.61 86.19
#